data_AF-A0ABD0W8J7-F1
#
_entry.id   AF-A0ABD0W8J7-F1
#
_cell.length_a   1.000
_cell.length_b   1.000
_cell.length_c   1.000
_cell.angle_alpha   90.00
_cell.angle_beta   90.00
_cell.angle_gamma   90.00
#
_symmetry.space_group_name_H-M   'P 1'
#
loop_
_entity.id
_entity.type
_entity.pdbx_description
1 polymer ?
#
loop_
_entity_poly.entity_id
_entity_poly.type
_entity_poly.pdbx_seq_one_letter_code
_entity_poly.pdbx_strand_id
1 'polypeptide(L)'
;MSASAGVSPSAQGTALVSPGTGMSMFRWLEVLEKEFDKAFVDVDLLLGEIDPDQADITYEGRQKMTSLSSCFAQLCHKAQTIFQLNHKLDAQLVDLRSELTDAQAEKVVVEREVHDQLLQLHTMQLKLHAKAGQTVDSDSIKDRMPVPSVEEMVSVVCIWMYR
;
A
#
# COMPACT_ATOMS: atom_id res chain seq x y z
N MET A 1 38.33 -24.84 0.31
CA MET A 1 37.41 -25.88 -0.21
C MET A 1 36.82 -26.54 1.03
N SER A 2 35.55 -26.48 1.42
CA SER A 2 34.27 -26.08 0.81
C SER A 2 33.34 -25.66 1.97
N ALA A 3 32.72 -24.49 1.90
CA ALA A 3 31.28 -24.26 1.66
C ALA A 3 30.31 -24.95 2.66
N SER A 4 29.81 -24.12 3.60
CA SER A 4 28.59 -24.33 4.38
C SER A 4 27.37 -24.02 3.52
N ALA A 5 26.32 -24.86 3.58
CA ALA A 5 25.02 -24.59 3.00
C ALA A 5 23.93 -24.87 4.04
N GLY A 6 23.61 -23.84 4.83
CA GLY A 6 22.37 -23.77 5.59
C GLY A 6 21.27 -23.26 4.67
N VAL A 7 20.32 -24.12 4.33
CA VAL A 7 19.10 -23.74 3.61
C VAL A 7 18.07 -23.28 4.66
N SER A 8 17.75 -22.00 4.63
CA SER A 8 16.52 -21.45 5.23
C SER A 8 15.57 -21.09 4.09
N PRO A 9 14.35 -21.66 4.03
CA PRO A 9 13.35 -21.22 3.07
C PRO A 9 12.64 -19.98 3.62
N SER A 10 12.96 -18.81 3.06
CA SER A 10 12.11 -17.63 3.15
C SER A 10 11.31 -17.50 1.86
N ALA A 11 10.14 -16.88 1.94
CA ALA A 11 9.16 -16.62 0.88
C ALA A 11 8.12 -17.71 0.59
N GLN A 12 7.28 -18.00 1.59
CA GLN A 12 5.84 -18.12 1.32
C GLN A 12 5.20 -16.74 1.56
N GLY A 13 5.44 -15.82 0.63
CA GLY A 13 4.56 -14.68 0.44
C GLY A 13 3.30 -15.23 -0.22
N THR A 14 2.32 -15.58 0.60
CA THR A 14 1.01 -16.09 0.20
C THR A 14 0.44 -15.21 -0.92
N ALA A 15 0.39 -15.78 -2.11
CA ALA A 15 -0.51 -15.36 -3.17
C ALA A 15 -1.93 -15.36 -2.59
N LEU A 16 -2.44 -14.17 -2.29
CA LEU A 16 -3.87 -13.91 -2.15
C LEU A 16 -4.31 -13.07 -3.35
N VAL A 17 -3.98 -13.55 -4.54
CA VAL A 17 -4.95 -13.47 -5.63
C VAL A 17 -5.91 -14.62 -5.33
N SER A 18 -7.09 -14.31 -4.80
CA SER A 18 -8.18 -15.27 -4.78
C SER A 18 -8.86 -15.22 -6.16
N PRO A 19 -8.70 -16.21 -7.04
CA PRO A 19 -9.43 -16.29 -8.28
C PRO A 19 -10.71 -17.05 -8.00
N GLY A 20 -11.72 -16.35 -7.48
CA GLY A 20 -13.01 -16.93 -7.18
C GLY A 20 -13.54 -16.44 -5.85
N THR A 21 -14.42 -15.44 -5.93
CA THR A 21 -15.74 -15.36 -5.29
C THR A 21 -16.07 -13.88 -5.17
N GLY A 22 -16.59 -13.29 -6.25
CA GLY A 22 -16.97 -11.89 -6.27
C GLY A 22 -17.23 -11.48 -7.70
N MET A 23 -18.50 -11.22 -8.03
CA MET A 23 -18.85 -10.57 -9.29
C MET A 23 -17.95 -9.34 -9.47
N SER A 24 -17.32 -9.18 -10.64
CA SER A 24 -16.70 -7.90 -11.00
C SER A 24 -17.75 -6.80 -10.84
N MET A 25 -17.35 -5.63 -10.34
CA MET A 25 -18.24 -4.49 -10.12
C MET A 25 -19.05 -4.14 -11.38
N PHE A 26 -18.43 -4.27 -12.56
CA PHE A 26 -19.11 -4.12 -13.86
C PHE A 26 -20.17 -5.20 -14.09
N ARG A 27 -19.86 -6.45 -13.74
CA ARG A 27 -20.80 -7.57 -13.89
C ARG A 27 -22.00 -7.45 -12.94
N TRP A 28 -21.79 -6.91 -11.74
CA TRP A 28 -22.87 -6.65 -10.80
C TRP A 28 -23.81 -5.57 -11.35
N LEU A 29 -23.25 -4.50 -11.94
CA LEU A 29 -24.03 -3.43 -12.56
C LEU A 29 -24.82 -3.92 -13.78
N GLU A 30 -24.23 -4.74 -14.64
CA GLU A 30 -24.94 -5.35 -15.78
C GLU A 30 -26.17 -6.16 -15.35
N VAL A 31 -26.07 -6.89 -14.23
CA VAL A 31 -27.20 -7.67 -13.70
C VAL A 31 -28.30 -6.74 -13.21
N LEU A 32 -27.95 -5.69 -12.47
CA LEU A 32 -28.92 -4.70 -12.01
C LEU A 32 -29.60 -3.95 -13.16
N GLU A 33 -28.86 -3.56 -14.19
CA GLU A 33 -29.43 -2.93 -15.39
C GLU A 33 -30.47 -3.85 -16.04
N LYS A 34 -30.15 -5.13 -16.19
CA LYS A 34 -31.06 -6.11 -16.76
C LYS A 34 -32.30 -6.37 -15.90
N GLU A 35 -32.13 -6.45 -14.58
CA GLU A 35 -33.25 -6.65 -13.65
C GLU A 35 -34.16 -5.42 -13.62
N PHE A 36 -33.59 -4.21 -13.64
CA PHE A 36 -34.34 -2.97 -13.74
C PHE A 36 -35.14 -2.89 -15.04
N ASP A 37 -34.51 -3.15 -16.20
CA ASP A 37 -35.19 -3.11 -17.50
C ASP A 37 -36.36 -4.10 -17.57
N LYS A 38 -36.15 -5.31 -17.03
CA LYS A 38 -37.23 -6.30 -16.96
C LYS A 38 -38.39 -5.81 -16.10
N ALA A 39 -38.10 -5.36 -14.87
CA ALA A 39 -39.12 -4.85 -13.96
C ALA A 39 -39.84 -3.63 -14.54
N PHE A 40 -39.13 -2.76 -15.27
CA PHE A 40 -39.69 -1.61 -15.94
C PHE A 40 -40.73 -2.01 -17.00
N VAL A 41 -40.40 -3.00 -17.85
CA VAL A 41 -41.34 -3.54 -18.84
C VAL A 41 -42.54 -4.20 -18.16
N ASP A 42 -42.31 -4.98 -17.10
CA ASP A 42 -43.39 -5.66 -16.38
C ASP A 42 -44.38 -4.64 -15.77
N VAL A 43 -43.88 -3.52 -15.20
CA VAL A 43 -44.75 -2.43 -14.70
C VAL A 43 -45.48 -1.73 -15.83
N ASP A 44 -44.82 -1.49 -16.98
CA ASP A 44 -45.45 -0.82 -18.13
C ASP A 44 -46.63 -1.63 -18.72
N LEU A 45 -46.49 -2.97 -18.72
CA LEU A 45 -47.55 -3.90 -19.09
C LEU A 45 -48.72 -3.83 -18.11
N LEU A 46 -48.47 -3.87 -16.80
CA LEU A 46 -49.52 -3.75 -15.77
C LEU A 46 -50.29 -2.43 -15.89
N LEU A 47 -49.59 -1.32 -16.17
CA LEU A 47 -50.23 -0.02 -16.43
C LEU A 47 -51.10 -0.02 -17.70
N GLY A 48 -50.79 -0.88 -18.68
CA GLY A 48 -51.60 -1.06 -19.89
C GLY A 48 -52.88 -1.87 -19.67
N GLU A 49 -52.98 -2.63 -18.58
CA GLU A 49 -54.16 -3.43 -18.22
C GLU A 49 -55.22 -2.63 -17.42
N ILE A 50 -54.88 -1.42 -16.98
CA ILE A 50 -55.80 -0.54 -16.24
C ILE A 50 -56.94 -0.05 -17.14
N ASP A 51 -58.14 0.07 -16.56
CA ASP A 51 -59.34 0.57 -17.24
C ASP A 51 -59.08 1.94 -17.92
N PRO A 52 -59.45 2.11 -19.20
CA PRO A 52 -59.36 3.39 -19.91
C PRO A 52 -59.99 4.58 -19.17
N ASP A 53 -61.03 4.36 -18.35
CA ASP A 53 -61.67 5.40 -17.55
C ASP A 53 -60.74 5.94 -16.43
N GLN A 54 -59.60 5.29 -16.18
CA GLN A 54 -58.57 5.69 -15.21
C GLN A 54 -57.27 6.19 -15.88
N ALA A 55 -57.36 6.73 -17.11
CA ALA A 55 -56.20 7.17 -17.89
C ALA A 55 -55.23 8.13 -17.16
N ASP A 56 -55.73 8.97 -16.26
CA ASP A 56 -54.90 9.89 -15.47
C ASP A 56 -53.89 9.14 -14.59
N ILE A 57 -54.30 8.02 -13.99
CA ILE A 57 -53.43 7.18 -13.14
C ILE A 57 -52.32 6.55 -14.00
N THR A 58 -52.68 6.02 -15.17
CA THR A 58 -51.72 5.44 -16.11
C THR A 58 -50.74 6.48 -16.64
N TYR A 59 -51.20 7.69 -16.92
CA TYR A 59 -50.35 8.80 -17.37
C TYR A 59 -49.35 9.22 -16.28
N GLU A 60 -49.82 9.45 -15.05
CA GLU A 60 -48.92 9.78 -13.92
C GLU A 60 -47.92 8.65 -13.66
N GLY A 61 -48.37 7.38 -13.71
CA GLY A 61 -47.51 6.21 -13.56
C GLY A 61 -46.36 6.20 -14.57
N ARG A 62 -46.68 6.36 -15.86
CA ARG A 62 -45.66 6.40 -16.94
C ARG A 62 -44.72 7.61 -16.81
N GLN A 63 -45.22 8.76 -16.34
CA GLN A 63 -44.38 9.93 -16.09
C GLN A 63 -43.37 9.69 -14.96
N LYS A 64 -43.81 9.06 -13.86
CA LYS A 64 -42.92 8.68 -12.74
C LYS A 64 -41.92 7.61 -13.16
N MET A 65 -42.35 6.61 -13.92
CA MET A 65 -41.46 5.59 -14.50
C MET A 65 -40.37 6.22 -15.37
N THR A 66 -40.73 7.14 -16.27
CA THR A 66 -39.75 7.89 -17.08
C THR A 66 -38.71 8.58 -16.20
N SER A 67 -39.15 9.20 -15.09
CA SER A 67 -38.27 9.85 -14.12
C SER A 67 -37.34 8.85 -13.41
N LEU A 68 -37.85 7.68 -13.02
CA LEU A 68 -37.07 6.60 -12.41
C LEU A 68 -36.02 6.04 -13.38
N SER A 69 -36.38 5.79 -14.64
CA SER A 69 -35.46 5.31 -15.68
C SER A 69 -34.31 6.32 -15.90
N SER A 70 -34.63 7.62 -15.98
CA SER A 70 -33.60 8.67 -16.08
C SER A 70 -32.66 8.70 -14.87
N CYS A 71 -33.20 8.59 -13.66
CA CYS A 71 -32.40 8.55 -12.43
C CYS A 71 -31.47 7.31 -12.40
N PHE A 72 -32.01 6.14 -12.77
CA PHE A 72 -31.25 4.89 -12.81
C PHE A 72 -30.14 4.91 -13.87
N ALA A 73 -30.40 5.46 -15.06
CA ALA A 73 -29.36 5.63 -16.08
C ALA A 73 -28.20 6.51 -15.58
N GLN A 74 -28.51 7.60 -14.87
CA GLN A 74 -27.50 8.46 -14.26
C GLN A 74 -26.71 7.75 -13.16
N LEU A 75 -27.39 6.94 -12.34
CA LEU A 75 -26.75 6.12 -11.31
C LEU A 75 -25.78 5.12 -11.95
N CYS A 76 -26.19 4.43 -13.02
CA CYS A 76 -25.34 3.49 -13.75
C CYS A 76 -24.09 4.18 -14.30
N HIS A 77 -24.22 5.33 -14.95
CA HIS A 77 -23.08 6.09 -15.45
C HIS A 77 -22.10 6.50 -14.33
N LYS A 78 -22.62 6.97 -13.18
CA LYS A 78 -21.79 7.34 -12.02
C LYS A 78 -21.09 6.11 -11.44
N ALA A 79 -21.78 4.99 -11.29
CA ALA A 79 -21.20 3.74 -10.83
C ALA A 79 -20.09 3.24 -11.77
N GLN A 80 -20.34 3.22 -13.08
CA GLN A 80 -19.32 2.87 -14.09
C GLN A 80 -18.08 3.75 -13.97
N THR A 81 -18.26 5.07 -13.80
CA THR A 81 -17.14 6.02 -13.63
C THR A 81 -16.33 5.70 -12.37
N ILE A 82 -17.01 5.46 -11.24
CA ILE A 82 -16.35 5.10 -9.97
C ILE A 82 -15.57 3.79 -10.13
N PHE A 83 -16.15 2.77 -10.78
CA PHE A 83 -15.49 1.49 -10.97
C PHE A 83 -14.25 1.59 -11.86
N GLN A 84 -14.30 2.37 -12.93
CA GLN A 84 -13.14 2.63 -13.79
C GLN A 84 -12.04 3.38 -13.03
N LEU A 85 -12.40 4.40 -12.24
CA LEU A 85 -11.43 5.15 -11.43
C LEU A 85 -10.78 4.27 -10.36
N ASN A 86 -11.57 3.45 -9.65
CA ASN A 86 -11.05 2.52 -8.66
C ASN A 86 -10.04 1.55 -9.29
N HIS A 87 -10.36 0.97 -10.45
CA HIS A 87 -9.43 0.07 -11.14
C HIS A 87 -8.12 0.76 -11.52
N LYS A 88 -8.17 2.02 -11.95
CA LYS A 88 -6.97 2.83 -12.23
C LYS A 88 -6.16 3.12 -10.96
N LEU A 89 -6.82 3.45 -9.85
CA LEU A 89 -6.17 3.69 -8.57
C LEU A 89 -5.52 2.42 -8.02
N ASP A 90 -6.19 1.27 -8.13
CA ASP A 90 -5.65 -0.03 -7.72
C ASP A 90 -4.36 -0.36 -8.51
N ALA A 91 -4.35 -0.12 -9.82
CA ALA A 91 -3.15 -0.30 -10.64
C ALA A 91 -2.01 0.63 -10.19
N GLN A 92 -2.28 1.93 -10.02
CA GLN A 92 -1.29 2.90 -9.54
C GLN A 92 -0.73 2.55 -8.16
N LEU A 93 -1.57 2.04 -7.26
CA LEU A 93 -1.16 1.63 -5.93
C LEU A 93 -0.22 0.42 -6.00
N VAL A 94 -0.53 -0.57 -6.85
CA VAL A 94 0.35 -1.72 -7.08
C VAL A 94 1.70 -1.27 -7.64
N ASP A 95 1.70 -0.38 -8.64
CA ASP A 95 2.93 0.14 -9.25
C ASP A 95 3.81 0.87 -8.23
N LEU A 96 3.23 1.82 -7.47
CA LEU A 96 3.95 2.56 -6.43
C LEU A 96 4.49 1.66 -5.31
N ARG A 97 3.78 0.59 -4.96
CA ARG A 97 4.29 -0.40 -3.99
C ARG A 97 5.50 -1.15 -4.52
N SER A 98 5.53 -1.45 -5.82
CA SER A 98 6.70 -2.05 -6.47
C SER A 98 7.88 -1.09 -6.41
N GLU A 99 7.70 0.15 -6.85
CA GLU A 99 8.75 1.18 -6.86
C GLU A 99 9.31 1.43 -5.44
N LEU A 100 8.45 1.50 -4.42
CA LEU A 100 8.88 1.66 -3.03
C LEU A 100 9.73 0.47 -2.56
N THR A 101 9.35 -0.75 -2.95
CA THR A 101 10.09 -1.96 -2.57
C THR A 101 11.48 -1.97 -3.21
N ASP A 102 11.58 -1.59 -4.49
CA ASP A 102 12.85 -1.49 -5.20
C ASP A 102 13.76 -0.41 -4.60
N ALA A 103 13.22 0.77 -4.31
CA ALA A 103 13.95 1.85 -3.67
C ALA A 103 14.44 1.48 -2.25
N GLN A 104 13.64 0.73 -1.50
CA GLN A 104 14.05 0.21 -0.19
C GLN A 104 15.19 -0.81 -0.30
N ALA A 105 15.15 -1.69 -1.30
CA ALA A 105 16.22 -2.64 -1.56
C ALA A 105 17.53 -1.93 -1.94
N GLU A 106 17.46 -0.94 -2.84
CA GLU A 106 18.61 -0.13 -3.24
C GLU A 106 19.21 0.62 -2.04
N LYS A 107 18.36 1.24 -1.21
CA LYS A 107 18.81 1.91 0.01
C LYS A 107 19.63 0.98 0.91
N VAL A 108 19.16 -0.25 1.15
CA VAL A 108 19.89 -1.21 2.00
C VAL A 108 21.26 -1.55 1.43
N VAL A 109 21.37 -1.69 0.11
CA VAL A 109 22.66 -1.93 -0.56
C VAL A 109 23.60 -0.75 -0.38
N VAL A 110 23.13 0.48 -0.64
CA VAL A 110 23.94 1.69 -0.50
C VAL A 110 24.36 1.92 0.95
N GLU A 111 23.46 1.71 1.92
CA GLU A 111 23.80 1.84 3.35
C GLU A 111 24.90 0.84 3.76
N ARG A 112 24.86 -0.38 3.22
CA ARG A 112 25.92 -1.36 3.43
C ARG A 112 27.24 -0.93 2.80
N GLU A 113 27.22 -0.43 1.56
CA GLU A 113 28.42 0.05 0.88
C GLU A 113 29.08 1.21 1.63
N VAL A 114 28.28 2.16 2.14
CA VAL A 114 28.76 3.25 2.98
C VAL A 114 29.43 2.72 4.24
N HIS A 115 28.82 1.73 4.90
CA HIS A 115 29.39 1.11 6.10
C HIS A 115 30.73 0.41 5.81
N ASP A 116 30.80 -0.35 4.72
CA ASP A 116 32.02 -1.06 4.30
C ASP A 116 33.14 -0.06 3.94
N GLN A 117 32.82 1.03 3.23
CA GLN A 117 33.78 2.08 2.91
C GLN A 117 34.30 2.81 4.17
N LEU A 118 33.44 3.06 5.15
CA LEU A 118 33.83 3.66 6.43
C LEU A 118 34.83 2.77 7.18
N LEU A 119 34.57 1.46 7.23
CA LEU A 119 35.48 0.47 7.82
C LEU A 119 36.83 0.41 7.09
N GLN A 120 36.82 0.48 5.76
CA GLN A 120 38.05 0.52 4.96
C GLN A 120 38.86 1.78 5.24
N LEU A 121 38.22 2.95 5.34
CA LEU A 121 38.86 4.21 5.67
C LEU A 121 39.53 4.14 7.06
N HIS A 122 38.82 3.65 8.08
CA HIS A 122 39.37 3.50 9.43
C HIS A 122 40.59 2.56 9.44
N THR A 123 40.52 1.46 8.69
CA THR A 123 41.65 0.53 8.51
C THR A 123 42.86 1.23 7.88
N MET A 124 42.65 2.07 6.87
CA MET A 124 43.74 2.84 6.23
C MET A 124 44.32 3.90 7.16
N GLN A 125 43.49 4.61 7.93
CA GLN A 125 43.95 5.58 8.93
C GLN A 125 44.86 4.92 9.98
N LEU A 126 44.45 3.77 10.53
CA LEU A 126 45.29 3.02 11.47
C LEU A 126 46.63 2.60 10.85
N LYS A 127 46.62 2.11 9.60
CA LYS A 127 47.85 1.75 8.87
C LYS A 127 48.76 2.96 8.65
N LEU A 128 48.21 4.12 8.34
CA LEU A 128 48.96 5.36 8.17
C LEU A 128 49.55 5.86 9.50
N HIS A 129 48.76 5.87 10.58
CA HIS A 129 49.23 6.24 11.92
C HIS A 129 50.36 5.33 12.41
N ALA A 130 50.24 4.03 12.19
CA ALA A 130 51.31 3.08 12.51
C ALA A 130 52.60 3.36 11.72
N LYS A 131 52.49 3.75 10.43
CA LYS A 131 53.64 4.11 9.59
C LYS A 131 54.24 5.48 9.91
N ALA A 132 53.43 6.43 10.39
CA ALA A 132 53.87 7.78 10.74
C ALA A 132 54.66 7.83 12.07
N GLY A 133 54.90 6.68 12.73
CA GLY A 133 55.71 6.59 13.95
C GLY A 133 55.04 7.19 15.19
N GLN A 134 53.78 7.60 15.10
CA GLN A 134 53.02 8.17 16.20
C GLN A 134 52.38 7.02 17.01
N THR A 135 53.22 6.31 17.77
CA THR A 135 52.77 5.36 18.77
C THR A 135 52.16 6.16 19.92
N VAL A 136 50.86 6.47 19.82
CA VAL A 136 50.12 6.97 20.98
C VAL A 136 50.04 5.79 21.95
N ASP A 137 50.97 5.77 22.90
CA ASP A 137 51.07 4.77 23.94
C ASP A 137 49.75 4.73 24.72
N SER A 138 49.20 3.54 24.97
CA SER A 138 47.91 3.39 25.66
C SER A 138 47.87 4.08 27.02
N ASP A 139 49.03 4.26 27.65
CA ASP A 139 49.17 4.98 28.91
C ASP A 139 48.95 6.50 28.77
N SER A 140 49.30 7.08 27.62
CA SER A 140 49.06 8.51 27.34
C SER A 140 47.58 8.84 27.03
N ILE A 141 46.78 7.85 26.63
CA ILE A 141 45.34 7.97 26.37
C ILE A 141 44.54 7.87 27.68
N LYS A 142 44.95 6.98 28.60
CA LYS A 142 44.32 6.85 29.91
C LYS A 142 44.40 8.15 30.72
N ASP A 143 45.52 8.85 30.63
CA ASP A 143 45.72 10.15 31.31
C ASP A 143 44.84 11.28 30.75
N ARG A 144 44.25 11.11 29.57
CA ARG A 144 43.37 12.11 28.93
C ARG A 144 41.89 11.77 28.97
N MET A 145 41.49 10.59 29.46
CA MET A 145 40.08 10.26 29.67
C MET A 145 39.66 10.66 31.08
N PRO A 146 38.91 11.76 31.28
CA PRO A 146 38.31 12.04 32.57
C PRO A 146 37.34 10.91 32.91
N VAL A 147 37.54 10.28 34.07
CA VAL A 147 36.59 9.30 34.62
C VAL A 147 35.29 10.05 34.92
N PRO A 148 34.19 9.80 34.19
CA PRO A 148 32.93 10.51 34.45
C PRO A 148 32.45 10.12 35.85
N SER A 149 31.97 11.12 36.60
CA SER A 149 31.46 10.87 37.95
C SER A 149 30.21 9.99 37.86
N VAL A 150 29.96 9.22 38.92
CA VAL A 150 28.83 8.27 38.99
C VAL A 150 27.48 8.94 38.70
N GLU A 151 27.35 10.24 38.99
CA GLU A 151 26.15 11.03 38.69
C GLU A 151 25.92 11.26 37.18
N GLU A 152 26.97 11.44 36.39
CA GLU A 152 26.85 11.60 34.93
C GLU A 152 26.44 10.29 34.24
N MET A 153 26.96 9.15 34.71
CA MET A 153 26.54 7.83 34.19
C MET A 153 25.07 7.54 34.51
N VAL A 154 24.58 7.91 35.69
CA VAL A 154 23.16 7.74 36.05
C VAL A 154 22.26 8.62 35.17
N SER A 155 22.69 9.85 34.85
CA SER A 155 21.91 10.76 33.99
C SER A 155 21.80 10.24 32.55
N VAL A 156 22.89 9.72 31.98
CA VAL A 156 22.88 9.15 30.61
C VAL A 156 22.02 7.88 30.53
N VAL A 157 22.06 7.02 31.56
CA VAL A 157 21.22 5.82 31.63
C VAL A 157 19.73 6.20 31.74
N CYS A 158 19.40 7.20 32.57
CA CYS A 158 18.02 7.68 32.72
C CYS A 158 17.45 8.27 31.41
N ILE A 159 18.27 8.98 30.63
CA ILE A 159 17.86 9.54 29.33
C ILE A 159 17.61 8.43 28.30
N TRP A 160 18.39 7.35 28.33
CA TRP A 160 18.17 6.19 27.46
C TRP A 160 16.97 5.34 27.86
N MET A 161 16.58 5.32 29.14
CA MET A 161 15.46 4.52 29.63
C MET A 161 14.08 5.16 29.40
N TYR A 162 14.02 6.47 29.12
CA TYR A 162 12.77 7.24 28.98
C TYR A 162 12.46 7.69 27.54
N ARG A 163 13.14 7.12 26.55
CA ARG A 163 12.93 7.37 25.11
C ARG A 163 12.60 6.06 24.40
#